data_AF-A0A800F1E1-F1
#
_entry.id   AF-A0A800F1E1-F1
#
_cell.length_a   1.000
_cell.length_b   1.000
_cell.length_c   1.000
_cell.angle_alpha   90.00
_cell.angle_beta   90.00
_cell.angle_gamma   90.00
#
_symmetry.space_group_name_H-M   'P 1'
#
loop_
_entity.id
_entity.type
_entity.pdbx_description
1 polymer ?
#
loop_
_entity_poly.entity_id
_entity_poly.type
_entity_poly.pdbx_seq_one_letter_code
_entity_poly.pdbx_strand_id
1 'polypeptide(L)'
;MWINIIGSLRKFGFSIECLKSLRRFISLPVEGEDFNTLELLTYYTGKVLSQKLQTFVLVFSNGSMDIMNNSEYQEATSEVGINNHIKINLNNILKKIFDDVNLEPVLEEMMELTPNEIYLLANARTGNYEYINIQITEHSGLTYGPDDIKKNFIELIDIINNEKFRSISIKVQGKDLISI
;
A
#
# COMPACT_ATOMS: atom_id res chain seq x y z
N MET A 1 -22.33 8.85 7.26
CA MET A 1 -21.29 8.48 6.28
C MET A 1 -21.68 8.81 4.84
N TRP A 2 -22.76 8.22 4.33
CA TRP A 2 -23.21 8.39 2.94
C TRP A 2 -23.48 9.84 2.50
N ILE A 3 -24.18 10.62 3.33
CA ILE A 3 -24.45 12.04 3.04
C ILE A 3 -23.15 12.84 2.87
N ASN A 4 -22.09 12.49 3.62
CA ASN A 4 -20.78 13.14 3.52
C ASN A 4 -20.01 12.71 2.25
N ILE A 5 -20.18 11.46 1.80
CA ILE A 5 -19.63 10.96 0.53
C ILE A 5 -20.31 11.69 -0.64
N ILE A 6 -21.66 11.72 -0.68
CA ILE A 6 -22.43 12.48 -1.67
C ILE A 6 -22.05 13.96 -1.64
N GLY A 7 -21.95 14.55 -0.45
CA GLY A 7 -21.56 15.95 -0.28
C GLY A 7 -20.17 16.24 -0.85
N SER A 8 -19.22 15.32 -0.67
CA SER A 8 -17.87 15.44 -1.24
C SER A 8 -17.92 15.34 -2.77
N LEU A 9 -18.64 14.36 -3.31
CA LEU A 9 -18.80 14.19 -4.75
C LEU A 9 -19.50 15.36 -5.45
N ARG A 10 -20.50 15.98 -4.82
CA ARG A 10 -21.13 17.21 -5.35
C ARG A 10 -20.16 18.37 -5.42
N LYS A 11 -19.21 18.50 -4.49
CA LYS A 11 -18.15 19.53 -4.55
C LYS A 11 -17.20 19.33 -5.74
N PHE A 12 -17.04 18.09 -6.19
CA PHE A 12 -16.29 17.75 -7.40
C PHE A 12 -17.10 17.86 -8.71
N GLY A 13 -18.36 18.29 -8.64
CA GLY A 13 -19.19 18.54 -9.83
C GLY A 13 -19.89 17.31 -10.41
N PHE A 14 -20.03 16.23 -9.64
CA PHE A 14 -20.73 15.02 -10.10
C PHE A 14 -22.20 15.29 -10.43
N SER A 15 -22.67 14.72 -11.54
CA SER A 15 -24.05 14.84 -11.98
C SER A 15 -25.00 14.11 -11.03
N ILE A 16 -26.25 14.57 -10.96
CA ILE A 16 -27.29 13.95 -10.11
C ILE A 16 -27.54 12.49 -10.52
N GLU A 17 -27.37 12.17 -11.81
CA GLU A 17 -27.50 10.82 -12.36
C GLU A 17 -26.39 9.90 -11.83
N CYS A 18 -25.15 10.38 -11.78
CA CYS A 18 -24.03 9.62 -11.23
C CYS A 18 -24.23 9.36 -9.72
N LEU A 19 -24.74 10.35 -8.97
CA LEU A 19 -25.05 10.18 -7.54
C LEU A 19 -26.22 9.20 -7.29
N LYS A 20 -27.20 9.15 -8.19
CA LYS A 20 -28.29 8.17 -8.14
C LYS A 20 -27.77 6.76 -8.43
N SER A 21 -26.88 6.59 -9.41
CA SER A 21 -26.23 5.30 -9.71
C SER A 21 -25.40 4.82 -8.52
N LEU A 22 -24.63 5.71 -7.90
CA LEU A 22 -23.84 5.43 -6.70
C LEU A 22 -24.73 4.98 -5.53
N ARG A 23 -25.90 5.62 -5.35
CA ARG A 23 -26.88 5.21 -4.34
C ARG A 23 -27.42 3.81 -4.60
N ARG A 24 -27.69 3.46 -5.87
CA ARG A 24 -28.17 2.12 -6.23
C ARG A 24 -27.10 1.06 -5.96
N PHE A 25 -25.86 1.34 -6.33
CA PHE A 25 -24.73 0.42 -6.15
C PHE A 25 -24.49 0.07 -4.68
N ILE A 26 -24.75 1.01 -3.76
CA ILE A 26 -24.60 0.78 -2.31
C ILE A 26 -25.85 0.16 -1.66
N SER A 27 -27.04 0.37 -2.23
CA SER A 27 -28.29 -0.08 -1.62
C SER A 27 -28.74 -1.45 -2.10
N LEU A 28 -28.17 -1.96 -3.19
CA LEU A 28 -28.56 -3.22 -3.80
C LEU A 28 -27.36 -4.17 -3.81
N PRO A 29 -27.52 -5.44 -3.42
CA PRO A 29 -26.54 -6.44 -3.79
C PRO A 29 -26.44 -6.46 -5.32
N VAL A 30 -25.21 -6.37 -5.85
CA VAL A 30 -24.97 -6.54 -7.28
C VAL A 30 -25.34 -7.99 -7.61
N GLU A 31 -26.23 -8.21 -8.56
CA GLU A 31 -26.60 -9.57 -8.98
C GLU A 31 -25.35 -10.33 -9.46
N GLY A 32 -24.94 -11.35 -8.71
CA GLY A 32 -23.80 -12.21 -9.05
C GLY A 32 -22.51 -11.97 -8.25
N GLU A 33 -22.48 -11.03 -7.29
CA GLU A 33 -21.34 -10.88 -6.36
C GLU A 33 -21.69 -11.43 -4.96
N ASP A 34 -20.77 -12.20 -4.38
CA ASP A 34 -20.91 -12.79 -3.02
C ASP A 34 -20.83 -11.75 -1.89
N PHE A 35 -20.48 -10.50 -2.21
CA PHE A 35 -20.33 -9.39 -1.26
C PHE A 35 -21.08 -8.14 -1.72
N ASN A 36 -21.79 -7.49 -0.80
CA ASN A 36 -22.40 -6.19 -1.06
C ASN A 36 -21.36 -5.07 -0.82
N THR A 37 -21.31 -4.03 -1.66
CA THR A 37 -20.47 -2.83 -1.45
C THR A 37 -20.67 -2.20 -0.06
N LEU A 38 -21.84 -2.37 0.54
CA LEU A 38 -22.11 -1.98 1.93
C LEU A 38 -21.29 -2.78 2.96
N GLU A 39 -21.11 -4.08 2.74
CA GLU A 39 -20.29 -4.96 3.59
C GLU A 39 -18.82 -4.59 3.44
N LEU A 40 -18.36 -4.33 2.21
CA LEU A 40 -17.01 -3.84 1.94
C LEU A 40 -16.75 -2.50 2.66
N LEU A 41 -17.71 -1.56 2.56
CA LEU A 41 -17.62 -0.28 3.28
C LEU A 41 -17.59 -0.47 4.79
N THR A 42 -18.37 -1.41 5.31
CA THR A 42 -18.42 -1.73 6.75
C THR A 42 -17.09 -2.33 7.22
N TYR A 43 -16.54 -3.26 6.44
CA TYR A 43 -15.24 -3.87 6.68
C TYR A 43 -14.13 -2.82 6.77
N TYR A 44 -14.01 -1.98 5.75
CA TYR A 44 -12.99 -0.93 5.70
C TYR A 44 -13.22 0.15 6.76
N THR A 45 -14.46 0.48 7.08
CA THR A 45 -14.76 1.37 8.22
C THR A 45 -14.23 0.78 9.52
N GLY A 46 -14.45 -0.52 9.75
CA GLY A 46 -13.92 -1.24 10.92
C GLY A 46 -12.39 -1.17 10.96
N LYS A 47 -11.73 -1.34 9.82
CA LYS A 47 -10.26 -1.23 9.68
C LYS A 47 -9.75 0.19 9.96
N VAL A 48 -10.41 1.23 9.45
CA VAL A 48 -10.03 2.62 9.75
C VAL A 48 -10.21 2.92 11.23
N LEU A 49 -11.31 2.50 11.85
CA LEU A 49 -11.58 2.79 13.26
C LEU A 49 -10.65 2.02 14.22
N SER A 50 -10.31 0.77 13.89
CA SER A 50 -9.50 -0.09 14.77
C SER A 50 -7.99 0.03 14.52
N GLN A 51 -7.57 0.19 13.28
CA GLN A 51 -6.17 0.14 12.86
C GLN A 51 -5.67 1.46 12.28
N LYS A 52 -6.53 2.49 12.16
CA LYS A 52 -6.21 3.76 11.49
C LYS A 52 -5.68 3.56 10.07
N LEU A 53 -6.11 2.48 9.42
CA LEU A 53 -5.68 2.11 8.08
C LEU A 53 -6.03 3.24 7.10
N GLN A 54 -5.07 3.68 6.28
CA GLN A 54 -5.34 4.69 5.27
C GLN A 54 -6.19 4.07 4.16
N THR A 55 -7.46 4.50 4.08
CA THR A 55 -8.44 3.90 3.18
C THR A 55 -9.09 4.93 2.27
N PHE A 56 -9.35 4.51 1.04
CA PHE A 56 -9.92 5.35 0.00
C PHE A 56 -11.19 4.72 -0.58
N VAL A 57 -12.17 5.57 -0.85
CA VAL A 57 -13.29 5.25 -1.73
C VAL A 57 -12.94 5.76 -3.12
N LEU A 58 -12.87 4.86 -4.08
CA LEU A 58 -12.67 5.18 -5.49
C LEU A 58 -14.02 5.30 -6.18
N VAL A 59 -14.19 6.36 -6.97
CA VAL A 59 -15.39 6.55 -7.79
C VAL A 59 -14.97 6.73 -9.24
N PHE A 60 -15.40 5.81 -10.09
CA PHE A 60 -15.03 5.75 -11.51
C PHE A 60 -16.00 6.56 -12.38
N SER A 61 -15.56 6.87 -13.61
CA SER A 61 -16.35 7.67 -14.56
C SER A 61 -17.69 7.05 -14.97
N ASN A 62 -17.80 5.72 -14.92
CA ASN A 62 -19.04 4.97 -15.17
C ASN A 62 -19.99 4.99 -13.95
N GLY A 63 -19.59 5.60 -12.82
CA GLY A 63 -20.36 5.64 -11.60
C GLY A 63 -20.27 4.37 -10.74
N SER A 64 -19.39 3.42 -11.09
CA SER A 64 -19.03 2.33 -10.16
C SER A 64 -18.15 2.86 -9.04
N MET A 65 -18.12 2.12 -7.94
CA MET A 65 -17.34 2.44 -6.75
C MET A 65 -16.50 1.25 -6.36
N ASP A 66 -15.33 1.53 -5.81
CA ASP A 66 -14.51 0.54 -5.13
C ASP A 66 -13.94 1.13 -3.83
N ILE A 67 -13.45 0.29 -2.92
CA ILE A 67 -12.88 0.70 -1.65
C ILE A 67 -11.59 -0.09 -1.44
N MET A 68 -10.50 0.63 -1.19
CA MET A 68 -9.19 0.02 -1.04
C MET A 68 -8.32 0.81 -0.08
N ASN A 69 -7.43 0.12 0.61
CA ASN A 69 -6.38 0.72 1.40
C ASN A 69 -5.23 1.25 0.52
N ASN A 70 -4.28 1.96 1.11
CA ASN A 70 -3.17 2.54 0.35
C ASN A 70 -2.32 1.49 -0.36
N SER A 71 -2.00 0.37 0.28
CA SER A 71 -1.18 -0.69 -0.30
C SER A 71 -1.87 -1.35 -1.50
N GLU A 72 -3.16 -1.70 -1.34
CA GLU A 72 -4.00 -2.24 -2.42
C GLU A 72 -4.11 -1.25 -3.60
N TYR A 73 -4.24 0.05 -3.32
CA TYR A 73 -4.27 1.09 -4.34
C TYR A 73 -2.98 1.17 -5.14
N GLN A 74 -1.82 1.09 -4.47
CA GLN A 74 -0.52 1.12 -5.14
C GLN A 74 -0.32 -0.11 -6.01
N GLU A 75 -0.63 -1.30 -5.49
CA GLU A 75 -0.54 -2.57 -6.22
C GLU A 75 -1.43 -2.56 -7.47
N ALA A 76 -2.70 -2.16 -7.33
CA ALA A 76 -3.60 -2.06 -8.46
C ALA A 76 -3.13 -1.03 -9.50
N THR A 77 -2.47 0.06 -9.07
CA THR A 77 -1.92 1.07 -9.97
C THR A 77 -0.66 0.58 -10.70
N SER A 78 0.22 -0.17 -10.03
CA SER A 78 1.49 -0.63 -10.57
C SER A 78 1.36 -1.88 -11.46
N GLU A 79 0.45 -2.80 -11.11
CA GLU A 79 0.37 -4.11 -11.78
C GLU A 79 -0.71 -4.17 -12.87
N VAL A 80 -1.89 -3.62 -12.59
CA VAL A 80 -3.08 -3.77 -13.45
C VAL A 80 -3.39 -2.48 -14.21
N GLY A 81 -3.05 -1.34 -13.63
CA GLY A 81 -3.46 -0.03 -14.11
C GLY A 81 -4.92 0.25 -13.74
N ILE A 82 -5.15 1.34 -13.00
CA ILE A 82 -6.49 1.74 -12.59
C ILE A 82 -7.02 2.80 -13.55
N ASN A 83 -8.27 2.63 -14.01
CA ASN A 83 -8.97 3.63 -14.83
C ASN A 83 -9.11 4.98 -14.11
N ASN A 84 -9.34 6.05 -14.87
CA ASN A 84 -9.58 7.39 -14.30
C ASN A 84 -10.69 7.36 -13.24
N HIS A 85 -10.37 7.85 -12.04
CA HIS A 85 -11.25 7.82 -10.88
C HIS A 85 -11.01 9.02 -9.96
N ILE A 86 -11.98 9.29 -9.09
CA ILE A 86 -11.81 10.18 -7.94
C ILE A 86 -11.46 9.35 -6.72
N LYS A 87 -10.38 9.74 -6.05
CA LYS A 87 -9.95 9.16 -4.78
C LYS A 87 -10.46 10.00 -3.61
N ILE A 88 -11.35 9.43 -2.79
CA ILE A 88 -11.90 10.09 -1.60
C ILE A 88 -11.34 9.41 -0.36
N ASN A 89 -10.65 10.17 0.50
CA ASN A 89 -10.11 9.66 1.75
C ASN A 89 -11.24 9.33 2.74
N LEU A 90 -11.40 8.05 3.08
CA LEU A 90 -12.43 7.55 3.99
C LEU A 90 -12.17 8.00 5.44
N ASN A 91 -10.91 8.04 5.87
CA ASN A 91 -10.52 8.53 7.20
C ASN A 91 -11.04 9.97 7.42
N ASN A 92 -10.92 10.85 6.42
CA ASN A 92 -11.43 12.22 6.48
C ASN A 92 -12.96 12.29 6.55
N ILE A 93 -13.67 11.32 5.96
CA ILE A 93 -15.13 11.22 6.08
C ILE A 93 -15.52 10.78 7.49
N LEU A 94 -14.79 9.80 8.04
CA LEU A 94 -15.06 9.25 9.36
C LEU A 94 -14.71 10.24 10.47
N LYS A 95 -13.64 11.02 10.34
CA LYS A 95 -13.28 12.11 11.28
C LYS A 95 -14.35 13.19 11.41
N LYS A 96 -15.19 13.39 10.38
CA LYS A 96 -16.36 14.30 10.43
C LYS A 96 -17.57 13.69 11.14
N ILE A 97 -17.58 12.38 11.37
CA ILE A 97 -18.68 11.63 11.97
C ILE A 97 -18.34 11.28 13.42
N PHE A 98 -17.07 10.98 13.67
CA PHE A 98 -16.46 10.67 14.96
C PHE A 98 -15.38 11.71 15.23
N ASP A 99 -15.82 12.93 15.54
CA ASP A 99 -14.97 14.10 15.83
C ASP A 99 -14.04 13.88 17.05
N ASP A 100 -14.48 13.05 17.99
CA ASP A 100 -13.74 12.71 19.21
C ASP A 100 -12.64 11.64 19.00
N VAL A 101 -12.58 11.00 17.83
CA VAL A 101 -11.68 9.87 17.55
C VAL A 101 -10.51 10.33 16.69
N ASN A 102 -9.27 10.11 17.17
CA ASN A 102 -8.09 10.34 16.35
C ASN A 102 -7.98 9.27 15.25
N LEU A 103 -8.49 9.63 14.06
CA LEU A 103 -8.46 8.83 12.84
C LEU A 103 -7.42 9.30 11.83
N GLU A 104 -6.41 10.07 12.27
CA GLU A 104 -5.26 10.33 11.40
C GLU A 104 -4.65 9.00 10.98
N PRO A 105 -4.51 8.76 9.67
CA PRO A 105 -4.02 7.49 9.20
C PRO A 105 -2.65 7.24 9.81
N VAL A 106 -2.46 6.05 10.38
CA VAL A 106 -1.11 5.54 10.54
C VAL A 106 -0.67 5.27 9.11
N LEU A 107 0.18 6.15 8.59
CA LEU A 107 0.94 5.82 7.39
C LEU A 107 1.71 4.57 7.80
N GLU A 108 1.27 3.40 7.33
CA GLU A 108 2.22 2.28 7.20
C GLU A 108 3.36 2.90 6.43
N GLU A 109 4.52 3.05 7.09
CA GLU A 109 5.71 3.63 6.50
C GLU A 109 5.88 2.94 5.16
N MET A 110 5.58 3.67 4.08
CA MET A 110 6.01 3.23 2.77
C MET A 110 7.51 3.16 2.93
N MET A 111 8.03 1.95 2.88
CA MET A 111 9.45 1.64 2.99
C MET A 111 10.23 2.68 2.17
N GLU A 112 10.82 3.68 2.83
CA GLU A 112 11.62 4.70 2.17
C GLU A 112 13.00 4.10 1.94
N LEU A 113 13.06 3.09 1.07
CA LEU A 113 14.33 2.54 0.64
C LEU A 113 15.11 3.65 -0.06
N THR A 114 16.32 3.88 0.41
CA THR A 114 17.29 4.70 -0.28
C THR A 114 17.57 4.11 -1.67
N PRO A 115 17.98 4.92 -2.66
CA PRO A 115 18.34 4.41 -3.99
C PRO A 115 19.37 3.27 -3.95
N ASN A 116 20.26 3.27 -2.95
CA ASN A 116 21.25 2.22 -2.73
C ASN A 116 20.61 0.90 -2.29
N GLU A 117 19.60 0.94 -1.41
CA GLU A 117 18.89 -0.25 -0.95
C GLU A 117 18.02 -0.84 -2.06
N ILE A 118 17.37 0.00 -2.86
CA ILE A 118 16.63 -0.43 -4.07
C ILE A 118 17.57 -1.14 -5.04
N TYR A 119 18.74 -0.57 -5.31
CA TYR A 119 19.74 -1.18 -6.17
C TYR A 119 20.23 -2.52 -5.61
N LEU A 120 20.48 -2.60 -4.32
CA LEU A 120 20.91 -3.83 -3.65
C LEU A 120 19.85 -4.94 -3.81
N LEU A 121 18.58 -4.64 -3.51
CA LEU A 121 17.48 -5.60 -3.66
C LEU A 121 17.29 -6.05 -5.12
N ALA A 122 17.44 -5.14 -6.08
CA ALA A 122 17.34 -5.48 -7.50
C ALA A 122 18.44 -6.47 -7.94
N ASN A 123 19.67 -6.29 -7.47
CA ASN A 123 20.77 -7.21 -7.75
C ASN A 123 20.59 -8.55 -7.00
N ALA A 124 20.20 -8.49 -5.73
CA ALA A 124 19.86 -9.67 -4.91
C ALA A 124 18.81 -10.55 -5.61
N ARG A 125 17.78 -9.94 -6.19
CA ARG A 125 16.70 -10.63 -6.90
C ARG A 125 17.13 -11.24 -8.24
N THR A 126 18.02 -10.57 -8.97
CA THR A 126 18.48 -11.04 -10.29
C THR A 126 19.59 -12.08 -10.20
N GLY A 127 20.23 -12.25 -9.05
CA GLY A 127 21.38 -13.14 -8.88
C GLY A 127 22.66 -12.60 -9.52
N ASN A 128 22.66 -11.36 -9.99
CA ASN A 128 23.79 -10.72 -10.67
C ASN A 128 24.79 -10.13 -9.67
N TYR A 129 25.35 -10.95 -8.80
CA TYR A 129 26.33 -10.57 -7.79
C TYR A 129 27.15 -11.79 -7.34
N GLU A 130 28.29 -11.54 -6.72
CA GLU A 130 29.16 -12.58 -6.15
C GLU A 130 28.73 -12.94 -4.74
N TYR A 131 28.59 -11.93 -3.88
CA TYR A 131 28.05 -12.07 -2.53
C TYR A 131 27.41 -10.77 -2.05
N ILE A 132 26.54 -10.91 -1.06
CA ILE A 132 26.05 -9.82 -0.21
C ILE A 132 26.63 -10.03 1.18
N ASN A 133 27.29 -9.02 1.73
CA ASN A 133 27.80 -9.03 3.09
C ASN A 133 26.96 -8.08 3.96
N ILE A 134 26.40 -8.63 5.03
CA ILE A 134 25.60 -7.89 6.00
C ILE A 134 26.34 -7.90 7.32
N GLN A 135 26.78 -6.74 7.77
CA GLN A 135 27.41 -6.58 9.07
C GLN A 135 26.34 -6.17 10.09
N ILE A 136 26.09 -7.02 11.09
CA ILE A 136 25.08 -6.77 12.14
C ILE A 136 25.72 -6.01 13.31
N THR A 137 26.93 -6.39 13.70
CA THR A 137 27.72 -5.72 14.74
C THR A 137 29.20 -5.65 14.34
N GLU A 138 30.06 -5.03 15.17
CA GLU A 138 31.51 -5.01 14.90
C GLU A 138 32.15 -6.40 14.79
N HIS A 139 31.53 -7.41 15.40
CA HIS A 139 32.10 -8.76 15.50
C HIS A 139 31.25 -9.84 14.81
N SER A 140 30.08 -9.48 14.26
CA SER A 140 29.20 -10.42 13.58
C SER A 140 28.75 -9.90 12.22
N GLY A 141 28.92 -10.74 11.20
CA GLY A 141 28.45 -10.49 9.85
C GLY A 141 28.00 -11.79 9.19
N LEU A 142 27.10 -11.66 8.23
CA LEU A 142 26.56 -12.74 7.42
C LEU A 142 26.94 -12.48 5.98
N THR A 143 27.44 -13.51 5.31
CA THR A 143 27.75 -13.46 3.87
C THR A 143 26.85 -14.43 3.15
N TYR A 144 26.11 -13.91 2.17
CA TYR A 144 25.17 -14.68 1.38
C TYR A 144 25.64 -14.75 -0.08
N GLY A 145 25.68 -15.96 -0.63
CA GLY A 145 25.83 -16.18 -2.07
C GLY A 145 24.49 -16.06 -2.81
N PRO A 146 24.51 -16.19 -4.15
CA PRO A 146 23.30 -16.19 -4.99
C PRO A 146 22.25 -17.22 -4.58
N ASP A 147 22.68 -18.43 -4.22
CA ASP A 147 21.78 -19.52 -3.89
C ASP A 147 21.23 -19.42 -2.45
N ASP A 148 21.94 -18.75 -1.54
CA ASP A 148 21.47 -18.53 -0.17
C ASP A 148 20.36 -17.48 -0.14
N ILE A 149 20.52 -16.38 -0.89
CA ILE A 149 19.50 -15.33 -0.99
C ILE A 149 18.24 -15.84 -1.68
N LYS A 150 18.34 -16.71 -2.70
CA LYS A 150 17.12 -17.30 -3.31
C LYS A 150 16.23 -18.00 -2.28
N LYS A 151 16.82 -18.57 -1.24
CA LYS A 151 16.08 -19.25 -0.16
C LYS A 151 15.65 -18.27 0.94
N ASN A 152 16.46 -17.23 1.20
CA ASN A 152 16.30 -16.33 2.34
C ASN A 152 16.00 -14.88 1.91
N PHE A 153 15.41 -14.65 0.74
CA PHE A 153 15.18 -13.31 0.20
C PHE A 153 14.26 -12.46 1.10
N ILE A 154 13.27 -13.09 1.73
CA ILE A 154 12.36 -12.43 2.68
C ILE A 154 13.13 -11.95 3.92
N GLU A 155 14.04 -12.78 4.44
CA GLU A 155 14.88 -12.42 5.59
C GLU A 155 15.80 -11.24 5.27
N LEU A 156 16.37 -11.18 4.05
CA LEU A 156 17.16 -10.04 3.59
C LEU A 156 16.33 -8.74 3.59
N ILE A 157 15.11 -8.80 3.07
CA ILE A 157 14.18 -7.66 3.07
C ILE A 157 13.90 -7.23 4.52
N ASP A 158 13.62 -8.17 5.42
CA ASP A 158 13.36 -7.86 6.83
C ASP A 158 14.56 -7.23 7.53
N ILE A 159 15.79 -7.66 7.22
CA ILE A 159 17.01 -7.08 7.78
C ILE A 159 17.17 -5.62 7.34
N ILE A 160 16.95 -5.35 6.05
CA ILE A 160 17.05 -4.00 5.47
C ILE A 160 15.97 -3.10 6.06
N ASN A 161 14.72 -3.57 6.09
CA ASN A 161 13.57 -2.79 6.55
C ASN A 161 13.64 -2.40 8.03
N ASN A 162 14.19 -3.26 8.87
CA ASN A 162 14.23 -3.03 10.30
C ASN A 162 15.54 -2.34 10.75
N GLU A 163 16.37 -1.85 9.81
CA GLU A 163 17.71 -1.30 10.06
C GLU A 163 18.55 -2.19 10.99
N LYS A 164 18.39 -3.53 10.90
CA LYS A 164 19.07 -4.50 11.78
C LYS A 164 20.52 -4.76 11.36
N PHE A 165 21.17 -3.78 10.77
CA PHE A 165 22.51 -3.88 10.24
C PHE A 165 23.29 -2.58 10.50
N ARG A 166 24.59 -2.72 10.68
CA ARG A 166 25.52 -1.60 10.72
C ARG A 166 25.97 -1.19 9.33
N SER A 167 26.23 -2.19 8.48
CA SER A 167 26.52 -1.94 7.07
C SER A 167 26.13 -3.10 6.18
N ILE A 168 25.73 -2.81 4.96
CA ILE A 168 25.47 -3.82 3.94
C ILE A 168 26.25 -3.51 2.67
N SER A 169 26.89 -4.52 2.09
CA SER A 169 27.63 -4.38 0.84
C SER A 169 27.35 -5.49 -0.14
N ILE A 170 27.38 -5.12 -1.43
CA ILE A 170 27.21 -6.05 -2.54
C ILE A 170 28.40 -5.95 -3.49
N LYS A 171 28.92 -7.12 -3.87
CA LYS A 171 30.00 -7.25 -4.83
C LYS A 171 29.47 -7.78 -6.15
N VAL A 172 29.72 -7.06 -7.24
CA VAL A 172 29.37 -7.51 -8.60
C VAL A 172 30.61 -7.40 -9.50
N GLN A 173 30.96 -8.48 -10.17
CA GLN A 173 32.07 -8.53 -11.15
C GLN A 173 33.38 -7.93 -10.60
N GLY A 174 33.78 -8.31 -9.40
CA GLY A 174 35.04 -7.93 -8.77
C GLY A 174 35.05 -6.55 -8.12
N LYS A 175 33.96 -5.77 -8.19
CA LYS A 175 33.85 -4.45 -7.58
C LYS A 175 32.83 -4.43 -6.45
N ASP A 176 33.24 -3.93 -5.29
CA ASP A 176 32.31 -3.53 -4.23
C ASP A 176 31.60 -2.27 -4.70
N LEU A 177 30.28 -2.38 -4.92
CA LEU A 177 29.53 -1.33 -5.62
C LEU A 177 28.77 -0.42 -4.69
N ILE A 178 28.32 -0.91 -3.54
CA ILE A 178 27.51 -0.16 -2.59
C ILE A 178 27.88 -0.58 -1.17
N SER A 179 28.07 0.41 -0.29
CA SER A 179 28.09 0.26 1.16
C SER A 179 27.07 1.25 1.71
N ILE A 180 26.08 0.75 2.44
CA ILE A 180 25.17 1.54 3.28
C ILE A 180 25.60 1.29 4.71
#